data_AF-A0A7C6FE54-F1
#
_entry.id   AF-A0A7C6FE54-F1
#
_cell.length_a   1.000
_cell.length_b   1.000
_cell.length_c   1.000
_cell.angle_alpha   90.00
_cell.angle_beta   90.00
_cell.angle_gamma   90.00
#
_symmetry.space_group_name_H-M   'P 1'
#
loop_
_entity.id
_entity.type
_entity.pdbx_description
1 polymer ?
#
loop_
_entity_poly.entity_id
_entity_poly.type
_entity_poly.pdbx_seq_one_letter_code
_entity_poly.pdbx_strand_id
1 'polypeptide(L)'
;MDNEETQNSRRLIDEALVDTPIENTLRLAWEFIKLNKKFTFTAMGIFVVLNLFGAIPLLSLVFAVLAAVFTISIQMHVGRTFYGTENIETYIKEIEESRIDNILTQYSSTAFGVYLGWFVLIFIMAFLLALFGVGSGLLNQNMSQQDMLMALASLGLPLLLFVLVLSYVQPLVYSNIILANSFGEGFKAVFTIFSKDVWSSAMQKIYFAYVAKIGLLIMAAVLLAVFAVGLFTMIPFLGLLASIAMLMGMYVFVVLMAVMSMVARRMVEE
;
A
#
# COMPACT_ATOMS: atom_id res chain seq x y z
N MET A 1 -42.28 29.56 5.32
CA MET A 1 -41.51 29.31 6.55
C MET A 1 -41.02 27.88 6.50
N ASP A 2 -40.04 27.70 5.62
CA ASP A 2 -38.79 26.96 5.81
C ASP A 2 -38.85 25.75 6.75
N ASN A 3 -39.24 24.62 6.18
CA ASN A 3 -38.64 23.35 6.58
C ASN A 3 -37.33 23.26 5.80
N GLU A 4 -36.24 23.68 6.45
CA GLU A 4 -34.89 23.44 5.99
C GLU A 4 -34.75 21.93 5.69
N GLU A 5 -34.56 21.63 4.41
CA GLU A 5 -34.02 20.36 3.97
C GLU A 5 -32.75 20.12 4.78
N THR A 6 -32.81 19.15 5.68
CA THR A 6 -31.62 18.52 6.23
C THR A 6 -30.95 17.84 5.05
N GLN A 7 -30.11 18.59 4.33
CA GLN A 7 -29.16 18.03 3.39
C GLN A 7 -28.33 17.04 4.18
N ASN A 8 -28.67 15.77 4.02
CA ASN A 8 -27.90 14.62 4.45
C ASN A 8 -26.52 14.76 3.77
N SER A 9 -25.60 15.46 4.43
CA SER A 9 -24.18 15.45 4.11
C SER A 9 -23.68 14.03 4.40
N ARG A 10 -23.90 13.11 3.46
CA ARG A 10 -23.30 11.78 3.52
C ARG A 10 -21.80 11.99 3.40
N ARG A 11 -21.03 11.45 4.34
CA ARG A 11 -19.57 11.55 4.26
C ARG A 11 -19.11 10.95 2.93
N LEU A 12 -18.03 11.47 2.35
CA LEU A 12 -17.51 10.97 1.07
C LEU A 12 -17.28 9.45 1.10
N ILE A 13 -16.87 8.92 2.24
CA ILE A 13 -16.69 7.48 2.43
C ILE A 13 -17.99 6.69 2.42
N ASP A 14 -19.10 7.29 2.86
CA ASP A 14 -20.43 6.68 2.81
C ASP A 14 -20.95 6.69 1.37
N GLU A 15 -20.70 7.76 0.62
CA GLU A 15 -20.98 7.81 -0.83
C GLU A 15 -20.18 6.75 -1.59
N ALA A 16 -18.91 6.55 -1.21
CA ALA A 16 -18.06 5.55 -1.82
C ALA A 16 -18.60 4.12 -1.65
N LEU A 17 -19.43 3.86 -0.63
CA LEU A 17 -20.06 2.56 -0.38
C LEU A 17 -21.37 2.33 -1.14
N VAL A 18 -21.99 3.37 -1.72
CA VAL A 18 -23.29 3.24 -2.39
C VAL A 18 -23.16 2.51 -3.73
N ASP A 19 -23.91 1.42 -3.87
CA ASP A 19 -24.19 0.60 -5.07
C ASP A 19 -22.98 0.00 -5.83
N THR A 20 -21.90 0.75 -6.05
CA THR A 20 -20.71 0.34 -6.82
C THR A 20 -19.39 0.70 -6.12
N PRO A 21 -19.07 0.05 -4.96
CA PRO A 21 -17.92 0.42 -4.14
C PRO A 21 -16.56 0.32 -4.84
N ILE A 22 -16.42 -0.59 -5.81
CA ILE A 22 -15.19 -0.75 -6.59
C ILE A 22 -15.01 0.41 -7.57
N GLU A 23 -16.07 0.77 -8.30
CA GLU A 23 -16.02 1.87 -9.27
C GLU A 23 -15.77 3.20 -8.57
N ASN A 24 -16.43 3.43 -7.43
CA ASN A 24 -16.21 4.62 -6.63
C ASN A 24 -14.78 4.68 -6.08
N THR A 25 -14.23 3.56 -5.59
CA THR A 25 -12.81 3.49 -5.15
C THR A 25 -11.87 3.92 -6.27
N LEU A 26 -12.06 3.38 -7.49
CA LEU A 26 -11.23 3.71 -8.64
C LEU A 26 -11.41 5.17 -9.09
N ARG A 27 -12.65 5.67 -9.13
CA ARG A 27 -12.97 7.06 -9.49
C ARG A 27 -12.30 8.05 -8.54
N LEU A 28 -12.44 7.84 -7.23
CA LEU A 28 -11.91 8.74 -6.21
C LEU A 28 -10.38 8.73 -6.15
N ALA A 29 -9.76 7.56 -6.35
CA ALA A 29 -8.32 7.47 -6.51
C ALA A 29 -7.85 8.20 -7.78
N TRP A 30 -8.59 8.09 -8.88
CA TRP A 30 -8.27 8.78 -10.13
C TRP A 30 -8.43 10.30 -10.05
N GLU A 31 -9.47 10.78 -9.36
CA GLU A 31 -9.69 12.20 -9.11
C GLU A 31 -8.55 12.83 -8.32
N PHE A 32 -8.04 12.14 -7.29
CA PHE A 32 -6.87 12.58 -6.53
C PHE A 32 -5.67 12.87 -7.46
N ILE A 33 -5.37 11.93 -8.36
CA ILE A 33 -4.23 12.01 -9.28
C ILE A 33 -4.43 13.11 -10.32
N LYS A 34 -5.67 13.25 -10.84
CA LYS A 34 -6.00 14.22 -11.89
C LYS A 34 -5.99 15.66 -11.38
N LEU A 35 -6.47 15.89 -10.17
CA LEU A 35 -6.71 17.23 -9.63
C LEU A 35 -5.41 17.88 -9.14
N ASN A 36 -4.55 17.15 -8.42
CA ASN A 36 -3.26 17.70 -7.99
C ASN A 36 -2.09 17.21 -8.84
N LYS A 37 -2.02 17.73 -10.07
CA LYS A 37 -0.92 17.44 -11.00
C LYS A 37 0.44 17.86 -10.45
N LYS A 38 0.52 19.04 -9.80
CA LYS A 38 1.77 19.54 -9.24
C LYS A 38 2.32 18.57 -8.19
N PHE A 39 1.47 18.14 -7.26
CA PHE A 39 1.81 17.15 -6.24
C PHE A 39 2.23 15.83 -6.88
N THR A 40 1.45 15.32 -7.83
CA THR A 40 1.72 14.09 -8.56
C THR A 40 3.10 14.12 -9.23
N PHE A 41 3.39 15.16 -10.01
CA PHE A 41 4.70 15.30 -10.67
C PHE A 41 5.85 15.48 -9.67
N THR A 42 5.63 16.18 -8.56
CA THR A 42 6.64 16.34 -7.50
C THR A 42 6.94 14.99 -6.83
N ALA A 43 5.90 14.22 -6.48
CA ALA A 43 6.06 12.89 -5.91
C ALA A 43 6.77 11.93 -6.87
N MET A 44 6.41 11.96 -8.15
CA MET A 44 7.09 11.18 -9.20
C MET A 44 8.57 11.58 -9.31
N GLY A 45 8.89 12.88 -9.31
CA GLY A 45 10.26 13.36 -9.33
C GLY A 45 11.07 12.85 -8.13
N ILE A 46 10.49 12.88 -6.93
CA ILE A 46 11.11 12.32 -5.72
C ILE A 46 11.33 10.81 -5.89
N PHE A 47 10.35 10.05 -6.37
CA PHE A 47 10.52 8.62 -6.59
C PHE A 47 11.63 8.30 -7.59
N VAL A 48 11.74 9.05 -8.68
CA VAL A 48 12.84 8.89 -9.66
C VAL A 48 14.18 9.14 -8.96
N VAL A 49 14.32 10.25 -8.23
CA VAL A 49 15.55 10.59 -7.52
C VAL A 49 15.92 9.51 -6.50
N LEU A 50 14.96 9.07 -5.67
CA LEU A 50 15.19 8.03 -4.66
C LEU A 50 15.60 6.70 -5.31
N ASN A 51 15.00 6.32 -6.44
CA ASN A 51 15.38 5.10 -7.16
C ASN A 51 16.78 5.21 -7.78
N LEU A 52 17.14 6.36 -8.37
CA LEU A 52 18.46 6.57 -8.96
C LEU A 52 19.57 6.49 -7.90
N PHE A 53 19.39 7.13 -6.75
CA PHE A 53 20.33 7.02 -5.64
C PHE A 53 20.31 5.63 -4.99
N GLY A 54 19.16 4.95 -5.02
CA GLY A 54 19.01 3.56 -4.60
C GLY A 54 19.85 2.57 -5.41
N ALA A 55 20.21 2.90 -6.65
CA ALA A 55 21.08 2.07 -7.48
C ALA A 55 22.56 2.08 -7.03
N ILE A 56 22.95 3.01 -6.17
CA ILE A 56 24.32 3.10 -5.64
C ILE A 56 24.43 2.13 -4.44
N PRO A 57 25.29 1.09 -4.49
CA PRO A 57 25.31 0.03 -3.47
C PRO A 57 25.42 0.52 -2.02
N LEU A 58 26.31 1.48 -1.76
CA LEU A 58 26.54 2.07 -0.43
C LEU A 58 25.33 2.85 0.11
N LEU A 59 24.51 3.41 -0.77
CA LEU A 59 23.37 4.26 -0.41
C LEU A 59 22.03 3.52 -0.56
N SER A 60 22.02 2.38 -1.24
CA SER A 60 20.83 1.61 -1.61
C SER A 60 19.86 1.39 -0.46
N LEU A 61 20.35 0.93 0.69
CA LEU A 61 19.53 0.68 1.88
C LEU A 61 18.87 1.96 2.41
N VAL A 62 19.63 3.06 2.52
CA VAL A 62 19.12 4.33 3.05
C VAL A 62 18.03 4.89 2.14
N PHE A 63 18.27 4.90 0.82
CA PHE A 63 17.29 5.41 -0.13
C PHE A 63 16.07 4.50 -0.28
N ALA A 64 16.21 3.18 -0.10
CA ALA A 64 15.09 2.27 -0.03
C ALA A 64 14.21 2.54 1.20
N VAL A 65 14.81 2.81 2.36
CA VAL A 65 14.09 3.24 3.58
C VAL A 65 13.34 4.54 3.31
N LEU A 66 14.02 5.56 2.76
CA LEU A 66 13.40 6.85 2.45
C LEU A 66 12.25 6.71 1.44
N ALA A 67 12.39 5.87 0.42
CA ALA A 67 11.33 5.60 -0.55
C ALA A 67 10.11 4.91 0.10
N ALA A 68 10.33 3.97 1.01
CA ALA A 68 9.25 3.31 1.73
C ALA A 68 8.53 4.30 2.67
N VAL A 69 9.27 5.11 3.43
CA VAL A 69 8.72 6.15 4.32
C VAL A 69 7.94 7.19 3.54
N PHE A 70 8.46 7.62 2.38
CA PHE A 70 7.78 8.56 1.51
C PHE A 70 6.47 7.97 0.96
N THR A 71 6.51 6.71 0.53
CA THR A 71 5.32 5.98 0.06
C THR A 71 4.25 5.92 1.14
N ILE A 72 4.61 5.50 2.36
CA ILE A 72 3.66 5.39 3.47
C ILE A 72 3.11 6.77 3.85
N SER A 73 3.93 7.83 3.84
CA SER A 73 3.48 9.20 4.08
C SER A 73 2.42 9.66 3.09
N ILE A 74 2.58 9.33 1.80
CA ILE A 74 1.55 9.61 0.77
C ILE A 74 0.27 8.83 1.07
N GLN A 75 0.38 7.55 1.43
CA GLN A 75 -0.80 6.74 1.77
C GLN A 75 -1.56 7.29 2.98
N MET A 76 -0.84 7.72 4.02
CA MET A 76 -1.43 8.35 5.20
C MET A 76 -2.19 9.61 4.82
N HIS A 77 -1.58 10.48 4.02
CA HIS A 77 -2.22 11.71 3.55
C HIS A 77 -3.49 11.43 2.74
N VAL A 78 -3.36 10.63 1.67
CA VAL A 78 -4.49 10.28 0.79
C VAL A 78 -5.62 9.65 1.58
N GLY A 79 -5.30 8.65 2.41
CA GLY A 79 -6.29 7.91 3.17
C GLY A 79 -6.98 8.75 4.25
N ARG A 80 -6.24 9.63 4.93
CA ARG A 80 -6.82 10.55 5.93
C ARG A 80 -7.70 11.62 5.31
N THR A 81 -7.26 12.24 4.22
CA THR A 81 -8.08 13.22 3.48
C THR A 81 -9.35 12.53 2.96
N PHE A 82 -9.25 11.33 2.40
CA PHE A 82 -10.43 10.58 1.96
C PHE A 82 -11.38 10.21 3.12
N TYR A 83 -10.86 9.75 4.26
CA TYR A 83 -11.67 9.31 5.39
C TYR A 83 -12.28 10.48 6.19
N GLY A 84 -11.56 11.60 6.29
CA GLY A 84 -11.91 12.75 7.10
C GLY A 84 -12.83 13.76 6.42
N THR A 85 -12.96 13.71 5.10
CA THR A 85 -13.74 14.71 4.34
C THR A 85 -15.23 14.40 4.35
N GLU A 86 -16.03 15.45 4.55
CA GLU A 86 -17.48 15.36 4.63
C GLU A 86 -18.13 15.24 3.26
N ASN A 87 -17.57 15.87 2.23
CA ASN A 87 -18.12 15.86 0.89
C ASN A 87 -17.03 15.95 -0.18
N ILE A 88 -17.41 15.71 -1.44
CA ILE A 88 -16.50 15.75 -2.58
C ILE A 88 -15.86 17.12 -2.78
N GLU A 89 -16.56 18.23 -2.51
CA GLU A 89 -16.03 19.58 -2.69
C GLU A 89 -14.87 19.86 -1.73
N THR A 90 -15.03 19.47 -0.46
CA THR A 90 -13.98 19.60 0.57
C THR A 90 -12.80 18.71 0.23
N TYR A 91 -13.05 17.48 -0.24
CA TYR A 91 -12.02 16.55 -0.70
C TYR A 91 -11.21 17.13 -1.87
N ILE A 92 -11.88 17.68 -2.89
CA ILE A 92 -11.22 18.33 -4.03
C ILE A 92 -10.34 19.48 -3.55
N LYS A 93 -10.87 20.35 -2.67
CA LYS A 93 -10.12 21.49 -2.15
C LYS A 93 -8.88 21.07 -1.36
N GLU A 94 -9.00 20.10 -0.45
CA GLU A 94 -7.86 19.56 0.31
C GLU A 94 -6.80 18.97 -0.61
N ILE A 95 -7.23 18.25 -1.66
CA ILE A 95 -6.33 17.69 -2.67
C ILE A 95 -5.59 18.80 -3.41
N GLU A 96 -6.27 19.82 -3.91
CA GLU A 96 -5.64 20.92 -4.65
C GLU A 96 -4.64 21.72 -3.80
N GLU A 97 -4.94 21.93 -2.52
CA GLU A 97 -4.09 22.64 -1.57
C GLU A 97 -2.95 21.77 -1.01
N SER A 98 -2.97 20.46 -1.26
CA SER A 98 -1.96 19.53 -0.75
C SER A 98 -0.56 19.83 -1.28
N ARG A 99 0.41 19.84 -0.36
CA ARG A 99 1.83 20.04 -0.68
C ARG A 99 2.71 18.96 -0.05
N ILE A 100 3.78 18.59 -0.76
CA ILE A 100 4.68 17.50 -0.36
C ILE A 100 5.45 17.80 0.93
N ASP A 101 5.84 19.06 1.13
CA ASP A 101 6.51 19.54 2.35
C ASP A 101 5.65 19.34 3.60
N ASN A 102 4.36 19.67 3.51
CA ASN A 102 3.42 19.45 4.61
C ASN A 102 3.30 17.96 4.95
N ILE A 103 3.19 17.10 3.95
CA ILE A 103 3.08 15.65 4.13
C ILE A 103 4.33 15.07 4.80
N LEU A 104 5.51 15.45 4.31
CA LEU A 104 6.77 14.99 4.88
C LEU A 104 6.92 15.45 6.33
N THR A 105 6.47 16.66 6.65
CA THR A 105 6.55 17.18 8.02
C THR A 105 5.53 16.49 8.95
N GLN A 106 4.31 16.26 8.47
CA GLN A 106 3.21 15.74 9.28
C GLN A 106 3.27 14.22 9.48
N TYR A 107 3.66 13.46 8.45
CA TYR A 107 3.51 12.00 8.42
C TYR A 107 4.82 11.22 8.48
N SER A 108 5.99 11.85 8.26
CA SER A 108 7.26 11.12 8.21
C SER A 108 7.57 10.34 9.50
N SER A 109 7.37 10.94 10.66
CA SER A 109 7.62 10.28 11.95
C SER A 109 6.77 9.02 12.12
N THR A 110 5.47 9.12 11.84
CA THR A 110 4.55 7.97 11.87
C THR A 110 4.95 6.93 10.82
N ALA A 111 5.27 7.34 9.59
CA ALA A 111 5.69 6.46 8.51
C ALA A 111 7.00 5.72 8.82
N PHE A 112 7.96 6.35 9.52
CA PHE A 112 9.14 5.67 10.04
C PHE A 112 8.79 4.59 11.07
N GLY A 113 7.82 4.87 11.96
CA GLY A 113 7.32 3.88 12.91
C GLY A 113 6.74 2.65 12.19
N VAL A 114 5.92 2.88 11.16
CA VAL A 114 5.34 1.81 10.32
C VAL A 114 6.44 1.04 9.59
N TYR A 115 7.40 1.72 8.97
CA TYR A 115 8.52 1.07 8.31
C TYR A 115 9.30 0.17 9.27
N LEU A 116 9.60 0.66 10.48
CA LEU A 116 10.29 -0.12 11.50
C LEU A 116 9.46 -1.33 11.94
N GLY A 117 8.13 -1.18 12.07
CA GLY A 117 7.22 -2.28 12.36
C GLY A 117 7.29 -3.39 11.31
N TRP A 118 7.21 -3.02 10.02
CA TRP A 118 7.36 -3.98 8.92
C TRP A 118 8.75 -4.61 8.88
N PHE A 119 9.80 -3.82 9.11
CA PHE A 119 11.17 -4.32 9.16
C PHE A 119 11.34 -5.38 10.26
N VAL A 120 10.85 -5.12 11.47
CA VAL A 120 10.88 -6.08 12.59
C VAL A 120 10.06 -7.34 12.25
N LEU A 121 8.88 -7.19 11.66
CA LEU A 121 8.04 -8.32 11.26
C LEU A 121 8.74 -9.22 10.23
N ILE A 122 9.30 -8.63 9.17
CA ILE A 122 10.04 -9.34 8.13
C ILE A 122 11.28 -10.02 8.73
N PHE A 123 12.00 -9.34 9.62
CA PHE A 123 13.17 -9.90 10.28
C PHE A 123 12.83 -11.13 11.13
N ILE A 124 11.75 -11.07 11.93
CA ILE A 124 11.27 -12.22 12.71
C ILE A 124 10.85 -13.36 11.79
N MET A 125 10.12 -13.08 10.70
CA MET A 125 9.72 -14.09 9.74
C MET A 125 10.92 -14.76 9.07
N ALA A 126 11.91 -13.98 8.63
CA ALA A 126 13.14 -14.49 8.04
C ALA A 126 13.91 -15.38 9.03
N PHE A 127 13.98 -14.97 10.30
CA PHE A 127 14.60 -15.74 11.37
C PHE A 127 13.88 -17.08 11.61
N LEU A 128 12.53 -17.07 11.68
CA LEU A 128 11.73 -18.29 11.85
C LEU A 128 11.87 -19.25 10.66
N LEU A 129 11.88 -18.73 9.43
CA LEU A 129 12.09 -19.53 8.22
C LEU A 129 13.49 -20.16 8.20
N ALA A 130 14.52 -19.43 8.64
CA ALA A 130 15.87 -19.97 8.77
C ALA A 130 15.93 -21.09 9.82
N LEU A 131 15.31 -20.91 10.99
CA LEU A 131 15.22 -21.95 12.02
C LEU A 131 14.47 -23.19 11.52
N PHE A 132 13.36 -23.01 10.83
CA PHE A 132 12.61 -24.12 10.23
C PHE A 132 13.44 -24.85 9.16
N GLY A 133 14.11 -24.10 8.28
CA GLY A 133 14.97 -24.67 7.25
C GLY A 133 16.11 -25.50 7.83
N VAL A 134 16.77 -25.02 8.89
CA VAL A 134 17.82 -25.78 9.58
C VAL A 134 17.23 -26.98 10.33
N GLY A 135 16.15 -26.78 11.08
CA GLY A 135 15.54 -27.82 11.93
C GLY A 135 14.90 -28.97 11.15
N SER A 136 14.44 -28.71 9.91
CA SER A 136 13.90 -29.72 9.00
C SER A 136 14.97 -30.45 8.18
N GLY A 137 16.24 -30.05 8.31
CA GLY A 137 17.35 -30.57 7.48
C GLY A 137 17.34 -30.08 6.03
N LEU A 138 16.44 -29.15 5.67
CA LEU A 138 16.39 -28.52 4.35
C LEU A 138 17.60 -27.60 4.09
N LEU A 139 18.18 -27.03 5.15
CA LEU A 139 19.39 -26.23 5.11
C LEU A 139 20.48 -26.91 5.93
N ASN A 140 21.60 -27.24 5.29
CA ASN A 140 22.79 -27.79 5.93
C ASN A 140 24.01 -26.89 5.68
N GLN A 141 24.95 -26.84 6.62
CA GLN A 141 26.15 -25.99 6.57
C GLN A 141 27.06 -26.29 5.37
N ASN A 142 26.97 -27.49 4.81
CA ASN A 142 27.79 -27.95 3.68
C ASN A 142 27.06 -27.90 2.33
N MET A 143 25.86 -27.31 2.24
CA MET A 143 25.17 -27.15 0.96
C MET A 143 25.86 -26.12 0.09
N SER A 144 25.90 -26.40 -1.21
CA SER A 144 26.29 -25.38 -2.18
C SER A 144 25.29 -24.23 -2.17
N GLN A 145 25.72 -23.03 -2.58
CA GLN A 145 24.82 -21.88 -2.69
C GLN A 145 23.63 -22.16 -3.62
N GLN A 146 23.84 -22.98 -4.65
CA GLN A 146 22.79 -23.39 -5.59
C GLN A 146 21.77 -24.32 -4.94
N ASP A 147 22.22 -25.28 -4.13
CA ASP A 147 21.32 -26.17 -3.37
C ASP A 147 20.53 -25.39 -2.32
N MET A 148 21.17 -24.41 -1.68
CA MET A 148 20.50 -23.52 -0.73
C MET A 148 19.38 -22.72 -1.41
N LEU A 149 19.63 -22.19 -2.61
CA LEU A 149 18.61 -21.49 -3.40
C LEU A 149 17.46 -22.43 -3.80
N MET A 150 17.75 -23.67 -4.20
CA MET A 150 16.71 -24.65 -4.53
C MET A 150 15.90 -25.07 -3.30
N ALA A 151 16.53 -25.24 -2.14
CA ALA A 151 15.83 -25.52 -0.89
C ALA A 151 14.93 -24.36 -0.47
N LEU A 152 15.40 -23.11 -0.56
CA LEU A 152 14.57 -21.93 -0.32
C LEU A 152 13.44 -21.79 -1.35
N ALA A 153 13.68 -22.14 -2.62
CA ALA A 153 12.65 -22.15 -3.65
C ALA A 153 11.54 -23.17 -3.36
N SER A 154 11.88 -24.31 -2.73
CA SER A 154 10.88 -25.30 -2.28
C SER A 154 9.96 -24.77 -1.18
N LEU A 155 10.45 -23.83 -0.35
CA LEU A 155 9.64 -23.08 0.62
C LEU A 155 8.82 -21.97 -0.04
N GLY A 156 9.05 -21.68 -1.32
CA GLY A 156 8.39 -20.62 -2.07
C GLY A 156 6.87 -20.81 -2.17
N LEU A 157 6.38 -22.03 -2.41
CA LEU A 157 4.94 -22.30 -2.50
C LEU A 157 4.22 -22.13 -1.14
N PRO A 158 4.69 -22.72 -0.03
CA PRO A 158 4.16 -22.43 1.31
C PRO A 158 4.21 -20.94 1.68
N LEU A 159 5.31 -20.26 1.37
CA LEU A 159 5.46 -18.83 1.62
C LEU A 159 4.46 -18.00 0.82
N LEU A 160 4.24 -18.35 -0.45
CA LEU A 160 3.27 -17.68 -1.31
C LEU A 160 1.83 -17.88 -0.81
N LEU A 161 1.47 -19.08 -0.36
CA LEU A 161 0.18 -19.33 0.29
C LEU A 161 0.02 -18.50 1.56
N PHE A 162 1.07 -18.41 2.39
CA PHE A 162 1.07 -17.60 3.59
C PHE A 162 0.90 -16.11 3.26
N VAL A 163 1.62 -15.58 2.27
CA VAL A 163 1.50 -14.20 1.79
C VAL A 163 0.11 -13.92 1.22
N LEU A 164 -0.51 -14.86 0.50
CA LEU A 164 -1.88 -14.74 0.01
C LEU A 164 -2.91 -14.67 1.15
N VAL A 165 -2.72 -15.49 2.19
CA VAL A 165 -3.59 -15.44 3.38
C VAL A 165 -3.41 -14.11 4.12
N LEU A 166 -2.18 -13.61 4.24
CA LEU A 166 -1.94 -12.31 4.87
C LEU A 166 -2.45 -11.16 4.02
N SER A 167 -2.32 -11.20 2.70
CA SER A 167 -2.76 -10.13 1.78
C SER A 167 -4.26 -9.89 1.87
N TYR A 168 -5.03 -10.91 2.24
CA TYR A 168 -6.46 -10.77 2.52
C TYR A 168 -6.76 -9.78 3.65
N VAL A 169 -5.96 -9.78 4.71
CA VAL A 169 -6.17 -8.95 5.91
C VAL A 169 -5.48 -7.59 5.80
N GLN A 170 -4.51 -7.47 4.88
CA GLN A 170 -3.71 -6.27 4.68
C GLN A 170 -4.51 -4.96 4.56
N PRO A 171 -5.64 -4.88 3.83
CA PRO A 171 -6.39 -3.61 3.72
C PRO A 171 -6.81 -3.04 5.08
N LEU A 172 -7.18 -3.88 6.05
CA LEU A 172 -7.53 -3.42 7.40
C LEU A 172 -6.29 -2.99 8.20
N VAL A 173 -5.19 -3.72 8.08
CA VAL A 173 -3.90 -3.34 8.70
C VAL A 173 -3.42 -2.00 8.15
N TYR A 174 -3.50 -1.81 6.84
CA TYR A 174 -3.17 -0.54 6.18
C TYR A 174 -4.11 0.59 6.62
N SER A 175 -5.39 0.33 6.86
CA SER A 175 -6.30 1.33 7.41
C SER A 175 -5.86 1.81 8.81
N ASN A 176 -5.40 0.89 9.68
CA ASN A 176 -4.87 1.23 11.00
C ASN A 176 -3.56 2.01 10.89
N ILE A 177 -2.71 1.65 9.92
CA ILE A 177 -1.48 2.39 9.60
C ILE A 177 -1.81 3.82 9.17
N ILE A 178 -2.77 4.01 8.26
CA ILE A 178 -3.17 5.32 7.74
C ILE A 178 -3.66 6.22 8.88
N LEU A 179 -4.44 5.68 9.83
CA LEU A 179 -5.02 6.45 10.93
C LEU A 179 -4.10 6.64 12.14
N ALA A 180 -2.90 6.04 12.15
CA ALA A 180 -1.94 6.19 13.26
C ALA A 180 -1.35 7.60 13.35
N ASN A 181 -1.32 8.23 14.52
CA ASN A 181 -0.96 9.65 14.70
C ASN A 181 0.48 9.89 15.18
N SER A 182 1.19 8.84 15.59
CA SER A 182 2.55 8.95 16.12
C SER A 182 3.43 7.80 15.65
N PHE A 183 4.75 7.95 15.81
CA PHE A 183 5.70 6.86 15.57
C PHE A 183 5.31 5.56 16.28
N GLY A 184 4.97 5.64 17.57
CA GLY A 184 4.62 4.48 18.38
C GLY A 184 3.32 3.81 17.94
N GLU A 185 2.32 4.61 17.56
CA GLU A 185 1.07 4.09 16.98
C GLU A 185 1.33 3.45 15.61
N GLY A 186 2.12 4.08 14.74
CA GLY A 186 2.47 3.56 13.43
C GLY A 186 3.21 2.22 13.51
N PHE A 187 4.15 2.10 14.44
CA PHE A 187 4.85 0.86 14.73
C PHE A 187 3.88 -0.25 15.16
N LYS A 188 2.99 0.04 16.12
CA LYS A 188 2.01 -0.93 16.63
C LYS A 188 0.96 -1.31 15.59
N ALA A 189 0.58 -0.38 14.72
CA ALA A 189 -0.44 -0.60 13.69
C ALA A 189 -0.08 -1.77 12.77
N VAL A 190 1.20 -1.97 12.44
CA VAL A 190 1.66 -3.11 11.64
C VAL A 190 1.32 -4.45 12.31
N PHE A 191 1.48 -4.54 13.62
CA PHE A 191 1.21 -5.77 14.39
C PHE A 191 -0.28 -6.06 14.59
N THR A 192 -1.17 -5.17 14.15
CA THR A 192 -2.63 -5.44 14.15
C THR A 192 -2.99 -6.60 13.22
N ILE A 193 -2.09 -7.02 12.33
CA ILE A 193 -2.19 -8.28 11.58
C ILE A 193 -2.35 -9.52 12.47
N PHE A 194 -1.93 -9.46 13.73
CA PHE A 194 -2.12 -10.53 14.72
C PHE A 194 -3.31 -10.30 15.66
N SER A 195 -4.03 -9.19 15.51
CA SER A 195 -5.15 -8.87 16.39
C SER A 195 -6.38 -9.68 16.00
N LYS A 196 -7.06 -10.24 17.02
CA LYS A 196 -8.30 -10.99 16.82
C LYS A 196 -9.38 -10.15 16.13
N ASP A 197 -9.47 -8.87 16.49
CA ASP A 197 -10.50 -7.97 15.98
C ASP A 197 -10.35 -7.74 14.48
N VAL A 198 -9.13 -7.49 13.99
CA VAL A 198 -8.87 -7.33 12.55
C VAL A 198 -9.24 -8.59 11.76
N TRP A 199 -8.89 -9.78 12.27
CA TRP A 199 -9.29 -11.04 11.64
C TRP A 199 -10.80 -11.25 11.67
N SER A 200 -11.46 -10.94 12.78
CA SER A 200 -12.91 -11.06 12.92
C SER A 200 -13.64 -10.15 11.93
N SER A 201 -13.19 -8.89 11.82
CA SER A 201 -13.72 -7.93 10.85
C SER A 201 -13.45 -8.38 9.40
N ALA A 202 -12.26 -8.91 9.13
CA ALA A 202 -11.93 -9.44 7.80
C ALA A 202 -12.84 -10.62 7.40
N MET A 203 -13.37 -11.42 8.34
CA MET A 203 -14.23 -12.56 8.00
C MET A 203 -15.68 -12.18 7.67
N GLN A 204 -16.03 -10.89 7.69
CA GLN A 204 -17.34 -10.44 7.26
C GLN A 204 -17.53 -10.63 5.74
N LYS A 205 -18.73 -11.08 5.34
CA LYS A 205 -19.05 -11.37 3.93
C LYS A 205 -18.89 -10.15 3.01
N ILE A 206 -19.27 -8.97 3.48
CA ILE A 206 -19.22 -7.71 2.71
C ILE A 206 -17.75 -7.37 2.39
N TYR A 207 -16.88 -7.43 3.41
CA TYR A 207 -15.44 -7.26 3.26
C TYR A 207 -14.83 -8.27 2.29
N PHE A 208 -15.12 -9.57 2.47
CA PHE A 208 -14.58 -10.63 1.61
C PHE A 208 -14.91 -10.37 0.14
N ALA A 209 -16.18 -10.06 -0.16
CA ALA A 209 -16.63 -9.81 -1.52
C ALA A 209 -15.94 -8.59 -2.16
N TYR A 210 -15.70 -7.53 -1.38
CA TYR A 210 -14.98 -6.35 -1.85
C TYR A 210 -13.49 -6.66 -2.12
N VAL A 211 -12.78 -7.18 -1.11
CA VAL A 211 -11.34 -7.46 -1.19
C VAL A 211 -11.02 -8.50 -2.25
N ALA A 212 -11.83 -9.55 -2.39
CA ALA A 212 -11.63 -10.57 -3.42
C ALA A 212 -11.78 -9.98 -4.84
N LYS A 213 -12.81 -9.18 -5.09
CA LYS A 213 -13.05 -8.57 -6.42
C LYS A 213 -11.98 -7.55 -6.78
N ILE A 214 -11.68 -6.62 -5.86
CA ILE A 214 -10.67 -5.57 -6.12
C ILE A 214 -9.25 -6.17 -6.17
N GLY A 215 -8.97 -7.17 -5.33
CA GLY A 215 -7.72 -7.91 -5.34
C GLY A 215 -7.50 -8.65 -6.66
N LEU A 216 -8.54 -9.27 -7.22
CA LEU A 216 -8.47 -9.92 -8.53
C LEU A 216 -8.21 -8.91 -9.65
N LEU A 217 -8.86 -7.74 -9.59
CA LEU A 217 -8.64 -6.65 -10.56
C LEU A 217 -7.21 -6.11 -10.48
N ILE A 218 -6.71 -5.85 -9.26
CA ILE A 218 -5.35 -5.41 -9.01
C ILE A 218 -4.35 -6.47 -9.51
N MET A 219 -4.56 -7.74 -9.17
CA MET A 219 -3.68 -8.83 -9.60
C MET A 219 -3.62 -8.93 -11.13
N ALA A 220 -4.77 -8.84 -11.80
CA ALA A 220 -4.83 -8.81 -13.27
C ALA A 220 -4.08 -7.59 -13.84
N ALA A 221 -4.28 -6.41 -13.27
CA ALA A 221 -3.58 -5.18 -13.69
C ALA A 221 -2.06 -5.27 -13.51
N VAL A 222 -1.60 -5.79 -12.37
CA VAL A 222 -0.17 -6.02 -12.09
C VAL A 222 0.42 -7.03 -13.07
N LEU A 223 -0.28 -8.14 -13.33
CA LEU A 223 0.19 -9.17 -14.26
C LEU A 223 0.31 -8.63 -15.69
N LEU A 224 -0.69 -7.86 -16.14
CA LEU A 224 -0.65 -7.16 -17.43
C LEU A 224 0.49 -6.13 -17.49
N ALA A 225 0.70 -5.35 -16.43
CA ALA A 225 1.77 -4.38 -16.36
C ALA A 225 3.16 -5.03 -16.40
N VAL A 226 3.38 -6.10 -15.63
CA VAL A 226 4.65 -6.86 -15.64
C VAL A 226 4.89 -7.48 -17.01
N PHE A 227 3.86 -8.07 -17.63
CA PHE A 227 3.98 -8.63 -18.98
C PHE A 227 4.34 -7.56 -20.02
N ALA A 228 3.64 -6.42 -20.00
CA ALA A 228 3.91 -5.30 -20.91
C ALA A 228 5.33 -4.76 -20.73
N VAL A 229 5.76 -4.51 -19.48
CA VAL A 229 7.10 -4.04 -19.17
C VAL A 229 8.16 -5.05 -19.60
N GLY A 230 7.93 -6.34 -19.35
CA GLY A 230 8.81 -7.42 -19.81
C GLY A 230 9.05 -7.37 -21.32
N LEU A 231 7.99 -7.16 -22.12
CA LEU A 231 8.11 -7.00 -23.57
C LEU A 231 8.90 -5.75 -23.96
N PHE A 232 8.67 -4.60 -23.30
CA PHE A 232 9.33 -3.33 -23.63
C PHE A 232 10.78 -3.25 -23.18
N THR A 233 11.16 -3.95 -22.10
CA THR A 233 12.56 -3.97 -21.60
C THR A 233 13.54 -4.67 -22.53
N MET A 234 13.05 -5.52 -23.44
CA MET A 234 13.88 -6.20 -24.45
C MET A 234 14.32 -5.26 -25.60
N ILE A 235 13.73 -4.06 -25.70
CA ILE A 235 14.05 -3.09 -26.75
C ILE A 235 14.88 -1.94 -26.13
N PRO A 236 16.07 -1.62 -26.68
CA PRO A 236 16.87 -0.48 -26.22
C PRO A 236 16.06 0.83 -26.21
N PHE A 237 16.32 1.71 -25.23
CA PHE A 237 15.58 2.96 -24.94
C PHE A 237 14.13 2.79 -24.43
N LEU A 238 13.37 1.81 -24.94
CA LEU A 238 12.02 1.51 -24.42
C LEU A 238 12.05 0.98 -22.99
N GLY A 239 13.13 0.31 -22.59
CA GLY A 239 13.34 -0.09 -21.19
C GLY A 239 13.37 1.08 -20.19
N LEU A 240 13.96 2.21 -20.56
CA LEU A 240 13.98 3.41 -19.70
C LEU A 240 12.56 4.00 -19.55
N LEU A 241 11.82 4.10 -20.66
CA LEU A 241 10.44 4.58 -20.66
C LEU A 241 9.53 3.65 -19.87
N ALA A 242 9.72 2.34 -19.97
CA ALA A 242 8.99 1.34 -19.19
C ALA A 242 9.26 1.49 -17.69
N SER A 243 10.51 1.75 -17.29
CA SER A 243 10.85 2.02 -15.88
C SER A 243 10.20 3.29 -15.34
N ILE A 244 10.16 4.37 -16.14
CA ILE A 244 9.44 5.60 -15.75
C ILE A 244 7.93 5.33 -15.64
N ALA A 245 7.36 4.60 -16.59
CA ALA A 245 5.95 4.20 -16.56
C ALA A 245 5.61 3.35 -15.33
N MET A 246 6.52 2.47 -14.91
CA MET A 246 6.37 1.70 -13.67
C MET A 246 6.36 2.58 -12.42
N LEU A 247 7.19 3.63 -12.36
CA LEU A 247 7.15 4.58 -11.25
C LEU A 247 5.82 5.34 -11.21
N MET A 248 5.26 5.69 -12.38
CA MET A 248 3.92 6.29 -12.45
C MET A 248 2.85 5.30 -11.98
N GLY A 249 2.91 4.05 -12.44
CA GLY A 249 2.01 2.98 -12.01
C GLY A 249 2.09 2.71 -10.50
N MET A 250 3.29 2.77 -9.92
CA MET A 250 3.51 2.65 -8.48
C MET A 250 2.81 3.76 -7.71
N TYR A 251 2.93 5.02 -8.15
CA TYR A 251 2.21 6.13 -7.52
C TYR A 251 0.69 5.95 -7.58
N VAL A 252 0.15 5.56 -8.75
CA VAL A 252 -1.28 5.25 -8.90
C VAL A 252 -1.70 4.16 -7.92
N PHE A 253 -0.89 3.11 -7.82
CA PHE A 253 -1.14 1.99 -6.91
C PHE A 253 -1.12 2.41 -5.44
N VAL A 254 -0.21 3.31 -5.06
CA VAL A 254 -0.10 3.87 -3.71
C VAL A 254 -1.38 4.60 -3.31
N VAL A 255 -1.90 5.47 -4.19
CA VAL A 255 -3.16 6.20 -3.98
C VAL A 255 -4.32 5.21 -3.90
N LEU A 256 -4.40 4.26 -4.84
CA LEU A 256 -5.47 3.26 -4.87
C LEU A 256 -5.51 2.41 -3.60
N MET A 257 -4.36 1.93 -3.13
CA MET A 257 -4.27 1.14 -1.90
C MET A 257 -4.72 1.92 -0.67
N ALA A 258 -4.44 3.23 -0.62
CA ALA A 258 -4.90 4.08 0.47
C ALA A 258 -6.43 4.19 0.50
N VAL A 259 -7.05 4.53 -0.64
CA VAL A 259 -8.52 4.63 -0.74
C VAL A 259 -9.18 3.28 -0.48
N MET A 260 -8.67 2.20 -1.08
CA MET A 260 -9.17 0.84 -0.88
C MET A 260 -9.15 0.44 0.60
N SER A 261 -8.07 0.73 1.30
CA SER A 261 -7.93 0.39 2.73
C SER A 261 -8.96 1.12 3.59
N MET A 262 -9.25 2.38 3.27
CA MET A 262 -10.27 3.14 4.00
C MET A 262 -11.68 2.67 3.68
N VAL A 263 -12.00 2.40 2.42
CA VAL A 263 -13.29 1.82 2.03
C VAL A 263 -13.51 0.45 2.70
N ALA A 264 -12.49 -0.41 2.67
CA ALA A 264 -12.55 -1.73 3.31
C ALA A 264 -12.77 -1.65 4.82
N ARG A 265 -12.18 -0.65 5.49
CA ARG A 265 -12.42 -0.35 6.90
C ARG A 265 -13.87 0.07 7.14
N ARG A 266 -14.40 1.01 6.36
CA ARG A 266 -15.77 1.50 6.55
C ARG A 266 -16.81 0.37 6.43
N MET A 267 -16.60 -0.57 5.50
CA MET A 267 -17.47 -1.73 5.31
C MET A 267 -17.62 -2.65 6.53
N VAL A 268 -16.66 -2.63 7.46
CA VAL A 268 -16.66 -3.51 8.64
C VAL A 268 -16.94 -2.76 9.95
N GLU A 269 -17.07 -1.44 9.89
CA GLU A 269 -17.51 -0.59 11.00
C GLU A 269 -19.05 -0.51 11.12
N GLU A 270 -19.77 -1.00 10.10
CA GLU A 270 -21.23 -1.18 10.08
C GLU A 270 -21.66 -2.54 10.68
#